data_AF-A0A383REA4-F1
#
_entry.id   AF-A0A383REA4-F1
#
_cell.length_a   1.000
_cell.length_b   1.000
_cell.length_c   1.000
_cell.angle_alpha   90.00
_cell.angle_beta   90.00
_cell.angle_gamma   90.00
#
_symmetry.space_group_name_H-M   'P 1'
#
loop_
_entity.id
_entity.type
_entity.pdbx_description
1 polymer ?
#
loop_
_entity_poly.entity_id
_entity_poly.type
_entity_poly.pdbx_seq_one_letter_code
_entity_poly.pdbx_strand_id
1 'polypeptide(L)'
;MRYANVLTDAIATSRLTYQQVADKCKNSGTPITRFYISKLCTGAKPPASDEVNHALAMVLAPYSGLTYEALAIAKYKEIIPSDVLAALYRDYKEAI
;
A
#
# COMPACT_ATOMS: atom_id res chain seq x y z
N MET A 1 -9.40 5.85 -5.46
CA MET A 1 -8.04 5.40 -5.83
C MET A 1 -7.86 4.02 -5.22
N ARG A 2 -7.54 3.02 -6.04
CA ARG A 2 -7.40 1.64 -5.57
C ARG A 2 -6.00 1.41 -4.99
N TYR A 3 -5.87 0.57 -3.96
CA TYR A 3 -4.60 0.18 -3.36
C TYR A 3 -3.64 -0.38 -4.42
N ALA A 4 -4.15 -1.23 -5.30
CA ALA A 4 -3.42 -1.79 -6.42
C ALA A 4 -2.79 -0.72 -7.32
N ASN A 5 -3.51 0.37 -7.58
CA ASN A 5 -3.02 1.47 -8.42
C ASN A 5 -1.93 2.26 -7.69
N VAL A 6 -2.12 2.58 -6.41
CA VAL A 6 -1.13 3.29 -5.59
C VAL A 6 0.21 2.56 -5.60
N LEU A 7 0.18 1.24 -5.39
CA LEU A 7 1.40 0.44 -5.37
C LEU A 7 2.00 0.28 -6.78
N THR A 8 1.17 0.09 -7.81
CA THR A 8 1.62 -0.03 -9.20
C THR A 8 2.34 1.23 -9.67
N ASP A 9 1.76 2.40 -9.40
CA ASP A 9 2.33 3.70 -9.79
C ASP A 9 3.66 3.97 -9.07
N ALA A 10 3.73 3.62 -7.78
CA ALA A 10 4.98 3.74 -7.01
C ALA A 10 6.10 2.85 -7.58
N ILE A 11 5.79 1.59 -7.91
CA ILE A 11 6.77 0.67 -8.49
C ILE A 11 7.19 1.14 -9.88
N ALA A 12 6.26 1.55 -10.74
CA ALA A 12 6.56 2.07 -12.06
C ALA A 12 7.47 3.31 -11.98
N THR A 13 7.17 4.24 -11.08
CA THR A 13 7.98 5.45 -10.83
C THR A 13 9.38 5.09 -10.33
N SER A 14 9.49 4.08 -9.46
CA SER A 14 10.78 3.65 -8.91
C SER A 14 11.73 3.03 -9.93
N ARG A 15 11.21 2.58 -11.08
CA ARG A 15 11.91 1.77 -12.10
C ARG A 15 12.51 0.47 -11.54
N LEU A 16 12.04 0.01 -10.39
CA LEU A 16 12.43 -1.27 -9.81
C LEU A 16 11.54 -2.38 -10.35
N THR A 17 12.13 -3.56 -10.58
CA THR A 17 11.37 -4.79 -10.82
C THR A 17 10.76 -5.31 -9.53
N TYR A 18 9.69 -6.12 -9.62
CA TYR A 18 9.12 -6.79 -8.45
C TYR A 18 10.13 -7.67 -7.71
N GLN A 19 11.13 -8.23 -8.40
CA GLN A 19 12.20 -8.99 -7.77
C GLN A 19 13.09 -8.07 -6.91
N GLN A 20 13.51 -6.93 -7.44
CA GLN A 20 14.33 -5.97 -6.69
C GLN A 20 13.59 -5.42 -5.46
N VAL A 21 12.28 -5.16 -5.57
CA VAL A 21 11.46 -4.74 -4.42
C VAL A 21 11.39 -5.86 -3.37
N ALA A 22 11.15 -7.11 -3.79
CA ALA A 22 11.13 -8.27 -2.89
C ALA A 22 12.47 -8.45 -2.16
N ASP A 23 13.60 -8.32 -2.86
CA ASP A 23 14.94 -8.44 -2.28
C ASP A 23 15.21 -7.32 -1.27
N LYS A 24 14.79 -6.09 -1.57
CA LYS A 24 14.89 -4.95 -0.64
C LYS A 24 14.03 -5.15 0.61
N CYS A 25 12.80 -5.62 0.49
CA CYS A 25 11.93 -5.92 1.62
C CYS A 25 12.50 -7.07 2.49
N LYS A 26 13.09 -8.10 1.86
CA LYS A 26 13.80 -9.16 2.57
C LYS A 26 14.96 -8.60 3.39
N ASN A 27 15.77 -7.72 2.80
CA ASN A 27 16.91 -7.09 3.49
C ASN A 27 16.49 -6.15 4.62
N SER A 28 15.24 -5.66 4.59
CA SER A 28 14.68 -4.79 5.62
C SER A 28 13.88 -5.53 6.69
N GLY A 29 13.95 -6.87 6.74
CA GLY A 29 13.33 -7.68 7.79
C GLY A 29 11.91 -8.17 7.49
N THR A 30 11.30 -7.80 6.36
CA THR A 30 9.94 -8.22 5.98
C THR A 30 9.98 -8.97 4.65
N PRO A 31 10.34 -10.28 4.66
CA PRO A 31 10.49 -11.05 3.43
C PRO A 31 9.14 -11.24 2.73
N ILE A 32 9.03 -10.70 1.52
CA ILE A 32 7.89 -10.90 0.61
C ILE A 32 8.39 -11.38 -0.75
N THR A 33 7.51 -12.00 -1.55
CA THR A 33 7.88 -12.53 -2.86
C THR A 33 7.45 -11.59 -3.99
N ARG A 34 8.18 -11.63 -5.12
CA ARG A 34 7.78 -10.90 -6.34
C ARG A 34 6.37 -11.23 -6.82
N PHE A 35 5.92 -12.48 -6.63
CA PHE A 35 4.59 -12.94 -7.00
C PHE A 35 3.52 -12.34 -6.10
N TYR A 36 3.81 -12.20 -4.81
CA TYR A 36 2.92 -11.52 -3.88
C TYR A 36 2.76 -10.04 -4.26
N ILE A 37 3.88 -9.34 -4.54
CA ILE A 37 3.85 -7.94 -5.00
C ILE A 37 3.03 -7.79 -6.29
N SER A 38 3.24 -8.67 -7.27
CA SER A 38 2.46 -8.68 -8.51
C SER A 38 0.95 -8.88 -8.27
N LYS A 39 0.56 -9.77 -7.35
CA LYS A 39 -0.85 -9.99 -6.98
C LYS A 39 -1.46 -8.76 -6.28
N LEU A 40 -0.68 -8.02 -5.49
CA LEU A 40 -1.12 -6.76 -4.90
C LEU A 40 -1.34 -5.69 -5.99
N CYS A 41 -0.39 -5.54 -6.91
CA CYS A 41 -0.43 -4.54 -7.99
C CYS A 41 -1.57 -4.80 -8.99
N THR A 42 -1.92 -6.06 -9.21
CA THR A 42 -3.07 -6.44 -10.08
C THR A 42 -4.41 -6.41 -9.34
N GLY A 43 -4.41 -6.22 -8.01
CA GLY A 43 -5.61 -6.34 -7.18
C GLY A 43 -6.16 -7.76 -7.06
N ALA A 44 -5.41 -8.77 -7.48
CA ALA A 44 -5.76 -10.19 -7.31
C ALA A 44 -5.66 -10.64 -5.84
N LYS A 45 -4.90 -9.91 -5.02
CA LYS A 45 -4.90 -10.01 -3.56
C LYS A 45 -5.50 -8.72 -2.97
N PRO A 46 -6.21 -8.82 -1.83
CA PRO A 46 -6.62 -7.63 -1.09
C PRO A 46 -5.40 -6.83 -0.61
N PRO A 47 -5.59 -5.58 -0.18
CA PRO A 47 -4.53 -4.76 0.40
C PRO A 47 -3.72 -5.52 1.47
N ALA A 48 -2.41 -5.27 1.51
CA ALA A 48 -1.52 -5.99 2.41
C ALA A 48 -1.70 -5.63 3.89
N SER A 49 -1.04 -6.39 4.77
CA SER A 49 -0.93 -6.05 6.19
C SER A 49 -0.16 -4.74 6.39
N ASP A 50 -0.30 -4.12 7.56
CA ASP A 50 0.38 -2.85 7.85
C ASP A 50 1.89 -3.01 7.94
N GLU A 51 2.36 -4.15 8.45
CA GLU A 51 3.78 -4.52 8.41
C GLU A 51 4.35 -4.52 6.98
N VAL A 52 3.64 -5.16 6.04
CA VAL A 52 4.04 -5.18 4.63
C VAL A 52 3.94 -3.79 4.02
N ASN A 53 2.92 -3.00 4.34
CA ASN A 53 2.77 -1.64 3.85
C ASN A 53 3.92 -0.74 4.32
N HIS A 54 4.35 -0.87 5.58
CA HIS A 54 5.52 -0.17 6.10
C HIS A 54 6.79 -0.58 5.35
N ALA A 55 7.01 -1.87 5.13
CA ALA A 55 8.16 -2.34 4.37
C ALA A 55 8.17 -1.83 2.92
N LEU A 56 7.03 -1.88 2.23
CA LEU A 56 6.88 -1.37 0.86
C LEU A 56 7.12 0.14 0.80
N ALA A 57 6.52 0.90 1.72
CA ALA A 57 6.71 2.34 1.79
C ALA A 57 8.18 2.69 2.06
N MET A 58 8.83 2.04 3.03
CA MET A 58 10.25 2.27 3.31
C MET A 58 11.15 1.98 2.11
N VAL A 59 10.88 0.89 1.37
CA VAL A 59 11.68 0.48 0.21
C VAL A 59 11.46 1.38 -1.00
N LEU A 60 10.24 1.87 -1.22
CA LEU A 60 9.87 2.66 -2.40
C LEU A 60 9.93 4.18 -2.18
N ALA A 61 9.83 4.66 -0.94
CA ALA A 61 9.85 6.09 -0.59
C ALA A 61 11.01 6.87 -1.23
N PRO A 62 12.27 6.38 -1.23
CA PRO A 62 13.38 7.11 -1.83
C PRO A 62 13.26 7.32 -3.35
N TYR A 63 12.41 6.54 -4.02
CA TYR A 63 12.29 6.53 -5.48
C TYR A 63 10.97 7.13 -5.98
N SER A 64 9.88 6.98 -5.22
CA SER A 64 8.54 7.39 -5.64
C SER A 64 7.84 8.32 -4.67
N GLY A 65 8.43 8.62 -3.51
CA GLY A 65 7.76 9.35 -2.43
C GLY A 65 6.58 8.61 -1.80
N LEU A 66 6.47 7.29 -2.03
CA LEU A 66 5.39 6.48 -1.46
C LEU A 66 5.49 6.49 0.07
N THR A 67 4.41 6.85 0.75
CA THR A 67 4.34 6.81 2.22
C THR A 67 3.45 5.67 2.70
N TYR A 68 3.62 5.28 3.97
CA TYR A 68 2.76 4.29 4.61
C TYR A 68 1.31 4.78 4.63
N GLU A 69 1.08 6.06 4.93
CA GLU A 69 -0.23 6.68 5.02
C GLU A 69 -0.98 6.57 3.69
N ALA A 70 -0.30 6.76 2.55
CA ALA A 70 -0.90 6.61 1.23
C ALA A 70 -1.43 5.18 1.02
N LEU A 71 -0.65 4.16 1.40
CA LEU A 71 -1.07 2.76 1.33
C LEU A 71 -2.19 2.45 2.32
N ALA A 72 -2.09 2.94 3.55
CA ALA A 72 -3.09 2.73 4.60
C ALA A 72 -4.44 3.35 4.23
N ILE A 73 -4.44 4.60 3.76
CA ILE A 73 -5.66 5.27 3.29
C ILE A 73 -6.29 4.50 2.13
N ALA A 74 -5.49 4.04 1.16
CA ALA A 74 -6.01 3.26 0.04
C ALA A 74 -6.58 1.91 0.48
N LYS A 75 -5.90 1.22 1.40
CA LYS A 75 -6.37 -0.02 2.04
C LYS A 75 -7.72 0.19 2.71
N TYR A 76 -7.83 1.18 3.59
CA TYR A 76 -9.04 1.40 4.36
C TYR A 76 -10.20 1.90 3.51
N LYS A 77 -9.95 2.72 2.48
CA LYS A 77 -10.99 3.10 1.51
C LYS A 77 -11.57 1.92 0.73
N GLU A 78 -10.82 0.83 0.56
CA GLU A 78 -11.31 -0.38 -0.11
C GLU A 78 -12.00 -1.36 0.84
N ILE A 79 -11.53 -1.46 2.08
CA ILE A 79 -12.01 -2.48 3.03
C ILE A 79 -13.17 -1.97 3.89
N ILE A 80 -13.20 -0.68 4.24
CA ILE A 80 -14.25 -0.13 5.09
C ILE A 80 -15.55 -0.03 4.28
N PRO A 81 -16.66 -0.61 4.79
CA PRO A 81 -17.99 -0.43 4.20
C PRO A 81 -18.36 1.05 4.06
N SER A 82 -19.08 1.41 2.99
CA SER A 82 -19.35 2.81 2.65
C SER A 82 -20.16 3.55 3.71
N ASP A 83 -21.07 2.86 4.39
CA ASP A 83 -21.88 3.37 5.50
C ASP A 83 -21.02 3.65 6.73
N VAL A 84 -20.11 2.75 7.09
CA VAL A 84 -19.15 2.94 8.20
C VAL A 84 -18.21 4.10 7.89
N LEU A 85 -17.70 4.20 6.66
CA LEU A 85 -16.83 5.29 6.24
C LEU A 85 -17.57 6.64 6.32
N ALA A 86 -18.84 6.68 5.89
CA ALA A 86 -19.67 7.89 5.99
C ALA A 86 -19.93 8.29 7.46
N ALA A 87 -20.12 7.32 8.36
CA ALA A 87 -20.26 7.56 9.78
C ALA A 87 -18.98 8.16 10.39
N LEU A 88 -17.80 7.61 10.07
CA LEU A 88 -16.50 8.15 10.50
C LEU A 88 -16.29 9.61 10.05
N TYR A 89 -16.69 9.94 8.81
CA TYR A 89 -16.61 11.32 8.31
C TYR A 89 -17.54 12.28 9.04
N ARG A 90 -18.72 11.81 9.46
CA ARG A 90 -19.66 12.65 10.24
C ARG A 90 -19.10 12.91 11.63
N ASP A 91 -18.66 11.87 12.33
CA ASP A 91 -18.06 11.95 13.66
C ASP A 91 -16.85 12.91 13.68
N TYR A 92 -15.96 12.79 12.70
CA TYR A 92 -14.81 13.70 12.56
C TYR A 92 -15.21 15.16 12.36
N LYS A 93 -16.28 15.44 11.60
CA LYS A 93 -16.76 16.82 11.38
C LYS A 93 -17.43 17.43 12.61
N GLU A 94 -17.97 16.60 13.50
CA GLU A 94 -18.58 17.05 14.76
C GLU A 94 -17.51 17.29 15.84
N ALA A 95 -16.31 16.73 15.68
CA ALA A 95 -15.19 16.89 16.60
C ALA A 95 -14.31 18.14 16.36
N ILE A 96 -14.58 18.91 15.30
CA ILE A 96 -13.85 20.14 14.90
C ILE A 96 -14.80 21.33 14.95
#